data_AF-A0A354BL97-F1
#
_entry.id   AF-A0A354BL97-F1
#
_cell.length_a   1.000
_cell.length_b   1.000
_cell.length_c   1.000
_cell.angle_alpha   90.00
_cell.angle_beta   90.00
_cell.angle_gamma   90.00
#
_symmetry.space_group_name_H-M   'P 1'
#
loop_
_entity.id
_entity.type
_entity.pdbx_description
1 polymer ?
#
loop_
_entity_poly.entity_id
_entity_poly.type
_entity_poly.pdbx_seq_one_letter_code
_entity_poly.pdbx_strand_id
1 'polypeptide(L)'
;AASGTYSGPQTFHVDGVSVTVSGVPAANDVLAFNSRENAARDILVALSDPSKLALSSTRAGVPGNNQNGLNLVALQSRAITSLDNATLLDSYRKTTADLGVASQVAAQ
;
A
#
# COMPACT_ATOMS: atom_id res chain seq x y z
N ALA A 1 10.81 -13.20 4.87
CA ALA A 1 10.16 -14.50 5.16
C ALA A 1 9.93 -14.59 6.66
N ALA A 2 8.69 -14.85 7.09
CA ALA A 2 8.37 -15.14 8.48
C ALA A 2 8.32 -16.67 8.66
N SER A 3 9.04 -17.21 9.64
CA SER A 3 9.02 -18.63 9.98
C SER A 3 8.63 -18.81 11.43
N GLY A 4 7.84 -19.83 11.73
CA GLY A 4 7.46 -20.19 13.10
C GLY A 4 6.67 -21.49 13.11
N THR A 5 6.68 -22.18 14.25
CA THR A 5 5.81 -23.33 14.48
C THR A 5 4.36 -22.86 14.52
N TYR A 6 3.46 -23.56 13.84
CA TYR A 6 2.03 -23.29 13.91
C TYR A 6 1.45 -23.95 15.15
N SER A 7 0.87 -23.17 16.07
CA SER A 7 0.13 -23.69 17.24
C SER A 7 -1.39 -23.40 17.21
N GLY A 8 -1.86 -22.64 16.21
CA GLY A 8 -3.28 -22.38 15.91
C GLY A 8 -4.03 -21.49 16.91
N PRO A 9 -5.08 -20.76 16.44
CA PRO A 9 -4.97 -19.82 15.33
C PRO A 9 -3.75 -18.91 15.55
N GLN A 10 -2.92 -18.74 14.52
CA GLN A 10 -1.70 -17.94 14.63
C GLN A 10 -1.71 -16.81 13.62
N THR A 11 -1.42 -15.60 14.10
CA THR A 11 -1.25 -14.42 13.25
C THR A 11 0.22 -14.26 12.92
N PHE A 12 0.52 -14.23 11.63
CA PHE A 12 1.82 -13.88 11.08
C PHE A 12 1.80 -12.44 10.62
N HIS A 13 2.87 -11.71 10.88
CA HIS A 13 3.06 -10.36 10.34
C HIS A 13 4.06 -10.44 9.18
N VAL A 14 3.62 -10.09 7.99
CA VAL A 14 4.43 -10.13 6.77
C VAL A 14 4.26 -8.79 6.05
N ASP A 15 5.35 -8.05 5.89
CA ASP A 15 5.38 -6.79 5.12
C ASP A 15 4.27 -5.79 5.52
N GLY A 16 4.00 -5.68 6.82
CA GLY A 16 2.96 -4.79 7.38
C GLY A 16 1.53 -5.33 7.29
N VAL A 17 1.32 -6.53 6.76
CA VAL A 17 0.03 -7.23 6.70
C VAL A 17 -0.03 -8.29 7.80
N SER A 18 -1.18 -8.37 8.48
CA SER A 18 -1.48 -9.42 9.46
C SER A 18 -2.23 -10.56 8.78
N VAL A 19 -1.62 -11.74 8.71
CA VAL A 19 -2.20 -12.96 8.11
C VAL A 19 -2.53 -13.94 9.22
N THR A 20 -3.81 -14.15 9.48
CA THR A 20 -4.26 -15.15 10.47
C THR A 20 -4.47 -16.48 9.80
N VAL A 21 -3.71 -17.49 10.19
CA VAL A 21 -3.89 -18.87 9.73
C VAL A 21 -4.71 -19.61 10.79
N SER A 22 -5.83 -20.17 10.36
CA SER A 22 -6.72 -20.99 11.18
C SER A 22 -6.84 -22.40 10.57
N GLY A 23 -7.32 -23.36 11.37
CA GLY A 23 -7.40 -24.77 10.96
C GLY A 23 -6.18 -25.57 11.42
N VAL A 24 -5.92 -26.70 10.76
CA VAL A 24 -4.77 -27.58 11.05
C VAL A 24 -3.99 -27.79 9.76
N PRO A 25 -3.11 -26.86 9.37
CA PRO A 25 -2.18 -27.07 8.26
C PRO A 25 -1.36 -28.33 8.51
N ALA A 26 -1.27 -29.21 7.51
CA ALA A 26 -0.46 -30.41 7.57
C ALA A 26 1.02 -30.10 7.33
N ALA A 27 1.88 -31.06 7.68
CA ALA A 27 3.30 -30.94 7.37
C ALA A 27 3.51 -30.80 5.85
N ASN A 28 4.32 -29.82 5.45
CA ASN A 28 4.60 -29.44 4.05
C ASN A 28 3.49 -28.69 3.31
N ASP A 29 2.45 -28.22 4.01
CA ASP A 29 1.50 -27.30 3.40
C ASP A 29 2.19 -25.98 3.04
N VAL A 30 1.88 -25.47 1.85
CA VAL A 30 2.35 -24.17 1.37
C VAL A 30 1.15 -23.25 1.17
N LEU A 31 1.13 -22.15 1.92
CA LEU A 31 0.15 -21.08 1.78
C LEU A 31 0.82 -19.88 1.12
N ALA A 32 0.33 -19.50 -0.06
CA ALA A 32 0.77 -18.30 -0.77
C ALA A 32 -0.31 -17.22 -0.70
N PHE A 33 0.09 -15.97 -0.53
CA PHE A 33 -0.80 -14.81 -0.60
C PHE A 33 -0.14 -13.68 -1.37
N ASN A 34 -0.94 -12.92 -2.12
CA ASN A 34 -0.51 -11.71 -2.80
C ASN A 34 -1.38 -10.53 -2.34
N SER A 35 -0.81 -9.64 -1.53
CA SER A 35 -1.54 -8.48 -0.99
C SER A 35 -1.83 -7.38 -2.01
N ARG A 36 -1.29 -7.47 -3.24
CA ARG A 36 -1.37 -6.40 -4.25
C ARG A 36 -2.13 -6.80 -5.51
N GLU A 37 -2.43 -8.08 -5.70
CA GLU A 37 -2.98 -8.64 -6.95
C GLU A 37 -4.18 -7.87 -7.50
N ASN A 38 -5.14 -7.54 -6.63
CA ASN A 38 -6.38 -6.85 -7.02
C ASN A 38 -6.40 -5.36 -6.64
N ALA A 39 -5.31 -4.83 -6.09
CA ALA A 39 -5.31 -3.48 -5.51
C ALA A 39 -5.70 -2.41 -6.54
N ALA A 40 -5.17 -2.48 -7.77
CA ALA A 40 -5.52 -1.51 -8.82
C ALA A 40 -6.97 -1.65 -9.31
N ARG A 41 -7.53 -2.87 -9.32
CA ARG A 41 -8.90 -3.14 -9.74
C ARG A 41 -9.92 -2.58 -8.75
N ASP A 42 -9.62 -2.69 -7.46
CA ASP A 42 -10.58 -2.43 -6.38
C ASP A 42 -10.45 -1.01 -5.79
N ILE A 43 -9.51 -0.18 -6.28
CA ILE A 43 -9.40 1.23 -5.89
C ILE A 43 -10.61 2.02 -6.38
N LEU A 44 -11.28 2.72 -5.44
CA LEU A 44 -12.48 3.51 -5.66
C LEU A 44 -12.41 4.82 -4.88
N VAL A 45 -13.13 5.85 -5.34
CA VAL A 45 -13.27 7.11 -4.60
C VAL A 45 -14.42 6.98 -3.60
N ALA A 46 -14.11 7.02 -2.31
CA ALA A 46 -15.10 6.87 -1.24
C ALA A 46 -15.88 8.15 -0.92
N LEU A 47 -15.34 9.33 -1.25
CA LEU A 47 -15.96 10.62 -0.96
C LEU A 47 -16.66 11.17 -2.21
N SER A 48 -17.99 11.23 -2.18
CA SER A 48 -18.80 11.85 -3.23
C SER A 48 -19.21 13.30 -2.92
N ASP A 49 -19.21 13.68 -1.64
CA ASP A 49 -19.58 15.00 -1.14
C ASP A 49 -18.30 15.79 -0.79
N PRO A 50 -17.98 16.89 -1.50
CA PRO A 50 -16.80 17.69 -1.24
C PRO A 50 -16.75 18.29 0.17
N SER A 51 -17.90 18.49 0.83
CA SER A 51 -17.96 19.04 2.20
C SER A 51 -17.40 18.07 3.25
N LYS A 52 -17.27 16.78 2.90
CA LYS A 52 -16.66 15.75 3.76
C LYS A 52 -15.14 15.71 3.66
N LEU A 53 -14.53 16.54 2.82
CA LEU A 53 -13.08 16.62 2.73
C LEU A 53 -12.51 17.36 3.95
N ALA A 54 -11.76 16.63 4.78
CA ALA A 54 -11.18 17.14 6.01
C ALA A 54 -9.93 18.02 5.74
N LEU A 55 -10.11 19.26 5.29
CA LEU A 55 -8.99 20.17 5.01
C LEU A 55 -8.42 20.88 6.25
N SER A 56 -9.24 21.06 7.28
CA SER A 56 -8.84 21.71 8.54
C SER A 56 -8.06 20.75 9.43
N SER A 57 -7.07 21.27 10.17
CA SER A 57 -6.39 20.51 11.24
C SER A 57 -7.20 20.39 12.53
N THR A 58 -8.30 21.14 12.66
CA THR A 58 -9.16 21.13 13.86
C THR A 58 -10.62 20.83 13.50
N ARG A 59 -11.30 20.11 14.40
CA ARG A 59 -12.72 19.77 14.25
C ARG A 59 -13.65 20.98 14.36
N ALA A 60 -13.25 22.00 15.11
CA ALA A 60 -14.04 23.22 15.33
C ALA A 60 -14.24 24.05 14.05
N GLY A 61 -13.60 23.69 12.93
CA GLY A 61 -13.89 24.27 11.62
C GLY A 61 -13.52 25.74 11.53
N VAL A 62 -12.36 26.12 12.06
CA VAL A 62 -11.82 27.48 11.94
C VAL A 62 -11.87 27.89 10.46
N PRO A 63 -12.65 28.92 10.07
CA PRO A 63 -12.78 29.32 8.67
C PRO A 63 -11.40 29.59 8.05
N GLY A 64 -11.17 29.03 6.86
CA GLY A 64 -9.91 29.19 6.13
C GLY A 64 -8.75 28.29 6.59
N ASN A 65 -8.91 27.49 7.65
CA ASN A 65 -7.88 26.51 8.01
C ASN A 65 -7.84 25.37 6.97
N ASN A 66 -6.73 25.29 6.24
CA ASN A 66 -6.46 24.28 5.22
C ASN A 66 -5.20 23.44 5.51
N GLN A 67 -4.73 23.44 6.77
CA GLN A 67 -3.46 22.83 7.13
C GLN A 67 -3.39 21.33 6.80
N ASN A 68 -4.49 20.57 6.95
CA ASN A 68 -4.51 19.17 6.56
C ASN A 68 -4.52 19.00 5.03
N GLY A 69 -5.12 19.93 4.29
CA GLY A 69 -5.02 20.00 2.84
C GLY A 69 -3.59 20.21 2.36
N LEU A 70 -2.83 21.10 3.00
CA LEU A 70 -1.41 21.29 2.71
C LEU A 70 -0.60 20.01 2.98
N ASN A 71 -0.91 19.30 4.08
CA ASN A 71 -0.28 18.01 4.39
C ASN A 71 -0.61 16.94 3.34
N LEU A 72 -1.83 16.92 2.81
CA LEU A 72 -2.24 16.01 1.74
C LEU A 72 -1.45 16.28 0.45
N VAL A 73 -1.30 17.54 0.05
CA VAL A 73 -0.48 17.93 -1.12
C VAL A 73 0.99 17.56 -0.91
N ALA A 74 1.52 17.74 0.30
CA ALA A 74 2.88 17.37 0.64
C ALA A 74 3.18 15.87 0.50
N LEU A 75 2.17 14.99 0.43
CA LEU A 75 2.38 13.57 0.14
C LEU A 75 2.97 13.33 -1.25
N GLN A 76 2.79 14.24 -2.20
CA GLN A 76 3.33 14.12 -3.56
C GLN A 76 4.86 13.99 -3.57
N SER A 77 5.55 14.69 -2.68
CA SER A 77 7.02 14.69 -2.58
C SER A 77 7.55 13.87 -1.41
N ARG A 78 6.67 13.18 -0.67
CA ARG A 78 7.07 12.41 0.50
C ARG A 78 7.64 11.07 0.08
N ALA A 79 8.87 10.81 0.50
CA ALA A 79 9.50 9.50 0.40
C ALA A 79 8.75 8.47 1.27
N ILE A 80 8.48 7.30 0.71
CA ILE A 80 7.83 6.18 1.39
C ILE A 80 8.86 5.08 1.57
N THR A 81 9.14 4.70 2.82
CA THR A 81 10.18 3.72 3.16
C THR A 81 9.96 2.36 2.51
N SER A 82 8.70 1.91 2.39
CA SER A 82 8.34 0.65 1.73
C SER A 82 8.45 0.68 0.20
N LEU A 83 8.78 1.82 -0.39
CA LEU A 83 8.99 2.02 -1.83
C LEU A 83 10.45 2.40 -2.11
N ASP A 84 11.40 1.79 -1.39
CA ASP A 84 12.84 2.11 -1.50
C ASP A 84 13.17 3.58 -1.18
N ASN A 85 12.42 4.20 -0.26
CA ASN A 85 12.48 5.65 0.02
C ASN A 85 12.17 6.54 -1.20
N ALA A 86 11.40 6.04 -2.17
CA ALA A 86 10.96 6.79 -3.33
C ALA A 86 9.60 7.48 -3.10
N THR A 87 9.27 8.48 -3.93
CA THR A 87 7.90 9.01 -4.02
C THR A 87 7.01 8.07 -4.84
N LEU A 88 5.69 8.24 -4.76
CA LEU A 88 4.74 7.48 -5.60
C LEU A 88 5.03 7.63 -7.10
N LEU A 89 5.42 8.84 -7.54
CA LEU A 89 5.76 9.12 -8.93
C LEU A 89 7.07 8.43 -9.34
N ASP A 90 8.07 8.42 -8.47
CA ASP A 90 9.34 7.75 -8.74
C ASP A 90 9.16 6.23 -8.83
N SER A 91 8.34 5.63 -7.96
CA SER A 91 8.00 4.21 -8.04
C SER A 91 7.31 3.87 -9.37
N TYR A 92 6.34 4.68 -9.79
CA TYR A 92 5.67 4.49 -11.09
C TYR A 92 6.65 4.58 -12.27
N ARG A 93 7.55 5.57 -12.25
CA ARG A 93 8.59 5.74 -13.28
C ARG A 93 9.54 4.54 -13.33
N LYS A 94 9.98 4.06 -12.16
CA LYS A 94 10.84 2.86 -12.05
C LYS A 94 10.16 1.64 -12.68
N THR A 95 8.92 1.34 -12.32
CA THR A 95 8.17 0.21 -12.90
C THR A 95 8.04 0.33 -14.42
N THR A 96 7.75 1.52 -14.94
CA THR A 96 7.63 1.75 -16.39
C THR A 96 8.98 1.58 -17.10
N ALA A 97 10.05 2.11 -16.51
CA ALA A 97 11.41 1.98 -17.05
C ALA A 97 11.87 0.52 -17.06
N ASP A 98 11.64 -0.22 -15.97
CA ASP A 98 11.99 -1.64 -15.85
C ASP A 98 11.27 -2.47 -16.92
N LEU A 99 9.97 -2.21 -17.14
CA LEU A 99 9.21 -2.85 -18.22
C LEU A 99 9.78 -2.52 -19.60
N GLY A 100 10.15 -1.26 -19.84
CA GLY A 100 10.77 -0.82 -21.09
C GLY A 100 12.11 -1.53 -21.35
N VAL A 101 12.97 -1.62 -20.34
CA VAL A 101 14.25 -2.33 -20.40
C VAL A 101 14.02 -3.82 -20.69
N ALA A 102 13.11 -4.48 -19.97
CA ALA A 102 12.81 -5.89 -20.19
C ALA A 102 12.29 -6.16 -21.61
N SER A 103 11.43 -5.27 -22.12
CA SER A 103 10.88 -5.37 -23.48
C SER A 103 11.96 -5.18 -24.54
N GLN A 104 12.90 -4.25 -24.32
CA GLN A 104 14.03 -4.03 -25.22
C GLN A 104 14.98 -5.23 -25.25
N VAL A 105 15.25 -5.85 -24.10
CA VAL A 105 16.08 -7.07 -24.02
C VAL A 105 15.40 -8.24 -24.74
N ALA A 106 14.08 -8.42 -24.57
CA ALA A 106 13.34 -9.50 -25.22
C ALA A 106 13.20 -9.35 -26.74
N ALA A 107 13.41 -8.14 -27.28
CA ALA A 107 13.35 -7.86 -28.71
C ALA A 107 14.68 -8.12 -29.45
N GLN A 108 15.76 -8.46 -28.72
CA GLN A 108 17.06 -8.84 -29.26
C GLN A 108 17.15 -10.36 -29.45
#